data_AF-A0AAN6IAQ1-F1
#
_entry.id   AF-A0AAN6IAQ1-F1
#
_cell.length_a   1.000
_cell.length_b   1.000
_cell.length_c   1.000
_cell.angle_alpha   90.00
_cell.angle_beta   90.00
_cell.angle_gamma   90.00
#
_symmetry.space_group_name_H-M   'P 1'
#
loop_
_entity.id
_entity.type
_entity.pdbx_description
1 polymer ?
#
loop_
_entity_poly.entity_id
_entity_poly.type
_entity_poly.pdbx_seq_one_letter_code
_entity_poly.pdbx_strand_id
1 'polypeptide(L)'
;MYSSVQQEEHDGTFEAYKGRPRGLSMPKHIVRRPLHLLAAVSVTARVSIVLALVMIISLLFRATPHHVWTDDVPSTNSNFFHLIIPATNGGVRFCKTLFSAAVLDYPTPIVINWAGNDEKAKRGDIYGGTHTAKVSGILRYLDSLGSESDQELVLIVDGYDLWFQLPPSVLLDRYQRAIAQANARLRRRLGDAADKADIRQTIIVAAGKICWPQSPDSPTCTLLPESELAPDTYDDPDDNELKDIRARWLNSGFIMGPAVDVRRVMKRAEQVILADQWAFSDQMAFNEIFAQQEYQRELLRMKHLSSVQKLVGRVNKYFGLEDQRSKLIAETNATAIGIDPAVTNQTYEYHLGLDYTGGITHTLDGEYYKLRWLTFSKLEDPAELAKLPHPERVDQHFLEKDIAGSALPFSVIGDNDTALSSQQWNEVPLWTEMYSAVVPATFHMNRPKAPIESEWSRTWFYPHLRKHLRARILAPRTPVAVTTDLHGQRQWWSPVTSKGGVMAETATTPTWLGWDQLCGAENEGWDELFSDKQGKWVDPRAAV
;
A
#
# COMPACT_ATOMS: atom_id res chain seq x y z
N MET A 1 58.57 18.27 28.24
CA MET A 1 58.95 18.62 26.85
C MET A 1 57.75 19.38 26.27
N TYR A 2 57.88 20.71 26.20
CA TYR A 2 57.05 21.77 25.55
C TYR A 2 55.51 21.56 25.46
N SER A 3 54.64 22.22 26.22
CA SER A 3 54.39 23.66 26.50
C SER A 3 53.65 24.43 25.39
N SER A 4 52.39 24.78 25.69
CA SER A 4 51.71 26.10 25.56
C SER A 4 51.53 26.73 24.14
N VAL A 5 50.44 27.42 23.81
CA VAL A 5 50.00 28.74 24.32
C VAL A 5 48.65 29.12 23.67
N GLN A 6 47.75 29.76 24.43
CA GLN A 6 46.59 30.55 23.96
C GLN A 6 47.01 31.89 23.35
N GLN A 7 46.24 32.46 22.41
CA GLN A 7 46.19 33.92 22.29
C GLN A 7 44.85 34.41 21.69
N GLU A 8 44.09 35.13 22.53
CA GLU A 8 43.32 36.34 22.19
C GLU A 8 44.34 37.43 21.73
N GLU A 9 44.04 38.50 20.99
CA GLU A 9 43.01 39.52 21.17
C GLU A 9 43.14 40.57 20.04
N HIS A 10 42.05 41.34 19.80
CA HIS A 10 42.01 42.74 19.30
C HIS A 10 42.49 43.09 17.88
N ASP A 11 41.97 44.08 17.15
CA ASP A 11 40.88 45.08 17.24
C ASP A 11 40.84 45.76 15.85
N GLY A 12 39.74 46.44 15.47
CA GLY A 12 39.80 47.40 14.36
C GLY A 12 38.59 47.47 13.43
N THR A 13 37.60 48.27 13.84
CA THR A 13 36.61 48.95 13.00
C THR A 13 37.22 49.67 11.79
N PHE A 14 36.56 49.73 10.61
CA PHE A 14 36.57 50.95 9.77
C PHE A 14 35.48 50.98 8.68
N GLU A 15 35.17 52.23 8.32
CA GLU A 15 34.02 52.85 7.67
C GLU A 15 33.64 52.44 6.23
N ALA A 16 32.39 52.79 5.91
CA ALA A 16 31.82 52.90 4.58
C ALA A 16 32.45 54.04 3.75
N TYR A 17 32.78 53.78 2.48
CA TYR A 17 33.15 54.81 1.51
C TYR A 17 32.43 54.66 0.16
N LYS A 18 31.76 55.76 -0.23
CA LYS A 18 31.25 56.04 -1.57
C LYS A 18 32.41 56.31 -2.53
N GLY A 19 32.31 55.83 -3.77
CA GLY A 19 33.21 56.26 -4.85
C GLY A 19 32.69 55.93 -6.25
N ARG A 20 32.28 56.96 -7.00
CA ARG A 20 32.11 56.92 -8.47
C ARG A 20 33.47 56.68 -9.15
N PRO A 21 33.45 56.35 -10.46
CA PRO A 21 34.08 57.30 -11.38
C PRO A 21 33.25 57.65 -12.63
N ARG A 22 33.43 58.90 -13.05
CA ARG A 22 33.20 59.46 -14.39
C ARG A 22 34.14 58.72 -15.37
N GLY A 23 33.78 58.33 -16.58
CA GLY A 23 33.37 59.18 -17.69
C GLY A 23 34.47 59.22 -18.75
N LEU A 24 34.26 58.59 -19.90
CA LEU A 24 35.03 58.85 -21.13
C LEU A 24 34.06 58.94 -22.32
N SER A 25 34.17 60.07 -23.03
CA SER A 25 33.44 60.52 -24.22
C SER A 25 34.13 60.03 -25.50
N MET A 26 33.47 59.61 -26.59
CA MET A 26 32.96 60.38 -27.76
C MET A 26 33.01 59.41 -28.99
N PRO A 27 32.45 59.70 -30.19
CA PRO A 27 31.32 60.54 -30.60
C PRO A 27 30.27 59.80 -31.45
N LYS A 28 29.21 60.55 -31.81
CA LYS A 28 28.01 60.15 -32.57
C LYS A 28 28.22 60.10 -34.10
N HIS A 29 27.38 59.28 -34.74
CA HIS A 29 26.69 59.37 -36.05
C HIS A 29 26.78 58.00 -36.76
N ILE A 30 25.70 57.26 -37.05
CA ILE A 30 24.73 57.50 -38.15
C ILE A 30 23.42 56.71 -37.91
N VAL A 31 22.31 57.44 -37.88
CA VAL A 31 20.93 57.19 -38.36
C VAL A 31 20.54 55.81 -38.96
N ARG A 32 19.55 55.09 -38.38
CA ARG A 32 18.20 54.77 -38.96
C ARG A 32 17.37 53.72 -38.18
N ARG A 33 16.12 54.13 -37.84
CA ARG A 33 14.84 53.37 -37.64
C ARG A 33 14.64 52.47 -36.39
N PRO A 34 13.64 52.76 -35.54
CA PRO A 34 12.93 51.74 -34.77
C PRO A 34 11.71 51.24 -35.54
N LEU A 35 11.54 49.91 -35.55
CA LEU A 35 10.31 49.23 -35.96
C LEU A 35 9.22 49.55 -34.91
N HIS A 36 8.47 50.64 -35.11
CA HIS A 36 7.15 50.79 -34.47
C HIS A 36 6.12 50.02 -35.30
N LEU A 37 6.12 48.69 -35.19
CA LEU A 37 4.97 47.87 -35.58
C LEU A 37 4.26 47.52 -34.28
N LEU A 38 3.32 48.37 -33.84
CA LEU A 38 2.18 48.01 -32.97
C LEU A 38 1.25 49.21 -32.65
N ALA A 39 1.20 50.23 -33.52
CA ALA A 39 0.28 51.36 -33.34
C ALA A 39 -0.43 51.74 -34.65
N ALA A 40 -0.99 50.77 -35.35
CA ALA A 40 -1.96 51.03 -36.43
C ALA A 40 -2.84 49.81 -36.71
N VAL A 41 -3.45 49.23 -35.67
CA VAL A 41 -4.62 48.38 -35.88
C VAL A 41 -5.82 49.31 -35.72
N SER A 42 -6.50 49.62 -36.82
CA SER A 42 -7.64 50.52 -36.83
C SER A 42 -8.69 50.06 -35.81
N VAL A 43 -9.45 51.00 -35.27
CA VAL A 43 -10.54 50.73 -34.32
C VAL A 43 -11.46 49.63 -34.82
N THR A 44 -11.68 49.55 -36.14
CA THR A 44 -12.45 48.49 -36.80
C THR A 44 -11.86 47.09 -36.60
N ALA A 45 -10.54 46.92 -36.68
CA ALA A 45 -9.91 45.61 -36.50
C ALA A 45 -9.90 45.16 -35.01
N ARG A 46 -9.85 46.10 -34.06
CA ARG A 46 -10.00 45.77 -32.62
C ARG A 46 -11.43 45.33 -32.30
N VAL A 47 -12.43 45.99 -32.87
CA VAL A 47 -13.85 45.61 -32.72
C VAL A 47 -14.13 44.24 -33.35
N SER A 48 -13.54 43.94 -34.51
CA SER A 48 -13.67 42.61 -35.14
C SER A 48 -13.05 41.49 -34.31
N ILE A 49 -11.90 41.72 -33.67
CA ILE A 49 -11.26 40.72 -32.79
C ILE A 49 -12.12 40.47 -31.54
N VAL A 50 -12.68 41.53 -30.94
CA VAL A 50 -13.58 41.40 -29.78
C VAL A 50 -14.88 40.68 -30.17
N LEU A 51 -15.49 41.02 -31.31
CA LEU A 51 -16.69 40.32 -31.81
C LEU A 51 -16.40 38.85 -32.14
N ALA A 52 -15.23 38.53 -32.70
CA ALA A 52 -14.83 37.15 -32.95
C ALA A 52 -14.63 36.37 -31.64
N LEU A 53 -14.01 36.97 -30.62
CA LEU A 53 -13.86 36.38 -29.29
C LEU A 53 -15.21 36.17 -28.60
N VAL A 54 -16.12 37.14 -28.68
CA VAL A 54 -17.48 36.99 -28.15
C VAL A 54 -18.25 35.90 -28.90
N MET A 55 -18.08 35.80 -30.22
CA MET A 55 -18.73 34.75 -31.00
C MET A 55 -18.16 33.35 -30.66
N ILE A 56 -16.84 33.23 -30.50
CA ILE A 56 -16.18 31.99 -30.06
C ILE A 56 -16.62 31.61 -28.64
N ILE A 57 -16.68 32.56 -27.72
CA ILE A 57 -17.19 32.34 -26.36
C ILE A 57 -18.67 31.92 -26.42
N SER A 58 -19.51 32.56 -27.23
CA SER A 58 -20.92 32.17 -27.39
C SER A 58 -21.13 30.83 -28.08
N LEU A 59 -20.17 30.39 -28.92
CA LEU A 59 -20.15 29.05 -29.52
C LEU A 59 -19.65 27.98 -28.53
N LEU A 60 -18.73 28.35 -27.62
CA LEU A 60 -18.30 27.52 -26.49
C LEU A 60 -19.38 27.45 -25.38
N PHE A 61 -20.25 28.45 -25.28
CA PHE A 61 -21.42 28.52 -24.40
C PHE A 61 -22.74 28.12 -25.08
N ARG A 62 -22.68 27.41 -26.23
CA ARG A 62 -23.87 26.68 -26.71
C ARG A 62 -24.17 25.57 -25.72
N ALA A 63 -25.18 25.83 -24.90
CA ALA A 63 -25.95 24.91 -24.07
C ALA A 63 -25.37 23.49 -24.07
N THR A 64 -24.60 23.17 -23.03
CA THR A 64 -24.45 21.79 -22.59
C THR A 64 -25.85 21.18 -22.58
N PRO A 65 -26.09 20.03 -23.26
CA PRO A 65 -27.38 19.37 -23.13
C PRO A 65 -27.63 19.23 -21.64
N HIS A 66 -28.77 19.75 -21.16
CA HIS A 66 -29.22 19.48 -19.82
C HIS A 66 -29.27 17.96 -19.69
N HIS A 67 -28.25 17.39 -19.04
CA HIS A 67 -28.33 16.03 -18.56
C HIS A 67 -29.51 16.04 -17.60
N VAL A 68 -30.61 15.47 -18.06
CA VAL A 68 -31.71 15.06 -17.20
C VAL A 68 -31.05 14.19 -16.15
N TRP A 69 -30.97 14.71 -14.92
CA TRP A 69 -30.76 13.88 -13.74
C TRP A 69 -31.98 12.95 -13.72
N THR A 70 -31.83 11.76 -14.29
CA THR A 70 -32.55 10.63 -13.74
C THR A 70 -31.98 10.50 -12.33
N ASP A 71 -32.84 10.59 -11.32
CA ASP A 71 -32.52 10.10 -9.99
C ASP A 71 -32.26 8.60 -10.12
N ASP A 72 -31.06 8.24 -10.58
CA ASP A 72 -30.56 6.88 -10.51
C ASP A 72 -30.44 6.61 -9.01
N VAL A 73 -31.41 5.87 -8.47
CA VAL A 73 -31.28 5.20 -7.17
C VAL A 73 -29.88 4.58 -7.17
N PRO A 74 -29.00 4.92 -6.21
CA PRO A 74 -27.63 4.40 -6.20
C PRO A 74 -27.72 2.87 -6.34
N SER A 75 -27.22 2.33 -7.45
CA SER A 75 -27.29 0.90 -7.70
C SER A 75 -26.40 0.22 -6.67
N THR A 76 -26.99 -0.35 -5.62
CA THR A 76 -26.23 -1.12 -4.63
C THR A 76 -25.72 -2.39 -5.30
N ASN A 77 -24.43 -2.42 -5.63
CA ASN A 77 -23.82 -3.62 -6.18
C ASN A 77 -23.27 -4.49 -5.04
N SER A 78 -23.42 -5.82 -5.15
CA SER A 78 -22.93 -6.77 -4.17
C SER A 78 -21.84 -7.63 -4.80
N ASN A 79 -20.63 -7.58 -4.23
CA ASN A 79 -19.48 -8.33 -4.69
C ASN A 79 -18.88 -9.12 -3.53
N PHE A 80 -18.16 -10.20 -3.83
CA PHE A 80 -17.37 -10.87 -2.81
C PHE A 80 -16.04 -10.16 -2.52
N PHE A 81 -15.64 -10.26 -1.26
CA PHE A 81 -14.30 -9.97 -0.79
C PHE A 81 -13.68 -11.27 -0.29
N HIS A 82 -12.63 -11.73 -0.99
CA HIS A 82 -11.97 -13.00 -0.73
C HIS A 82 -10.76 -12.77 0.17
N LEU A 83 -10.69 -13.49 1.29
CA LEU A 83 -9.48 -13.57 2.12
C LEU A 83 -8.80 -14.91 1.84
N ILE A 84 -7.63 -14.88 1.21
CA ILE A 84 -6.86 -16.04 0.82
C ILE A 84 -5.62 -16.12 1.71
N ILE A 85 -5.41 -17.27 2.35
CA ILE A 85 -4.28 -17.48 3.27
C ILE A 85 -3.54 -18.76 2.88
N PRO A 86 -2.34 -18.67 2.27
CA PRO A 86 -1.49 -19.83 2.05
C PRO A 86 -1.01 -20.39 3.39
N ALA A 87 -1.38 -21.62 3.72
CA ALA A 87 -0.94 -22.31 4.93
C ALA A 87 -1.02 -23.82 4.77
N THR A 88 0.06 -24.50 5.14
CA THR A 88 0.18 -25.96 5.07
C THR A 88 -0.35 -26.67 6.30
N ASN A 89 -0.33 -26.01 7.47
CA ASN A 89 -0.73 -26.59 8.74
C ASN A 89 -1.29 -25.54 9.71
N GLY A 90 -1.89 -26.04 10.78
CA GLY A 90 -2.39 -25.24 11.88
C GLY A 90 -1.32 -24.88 12.90
N GLY A 91 -1.71 -24.15 13.93
CA GLY A 91 -0.86 -23.78 15.06
C GLY A 91 -1.21 -22.40 15.64
N VAL A 92 -0.58 -22.06 16.77
CA VAL A 92 -0.87 -20.82 17.51
C VAL A 92 -0.69 -19.58 16.63
N ARG A 93 0.43 -19.46 15.92
CA ARG A 93 0.70 -18.36 14.99
C ARG A 93 -0.37 -18.19 13.93
N PHE A 94 -0.74 -19.30 13.28
CA PHE A 94 -1.81 -19.32 12.29
C PHE A 94 -3.14 -18.86 12.89
N CYS A 95 -3.45 -19.31 14.09
CA CYS A 95 -4.69 -18.91 14.76
C CYS A 95 -4.70 -17.48 15.28
N LYS A 96 -3.55 -16.87 15.58
CA LYS A 96 -3.50 -15.41 15.83
C LYS A 96 -3.93 -14.63 14.58
N THR A 97 -3.47 -15.03 13.39
CA THR A 97 -3.92 -14.48 12.11
C THR A 97 -5.43 -14.69 11.92
N LEU A 98 -5.93 -15.92 12.09
CA LEU A 98 -7.35 -16.22 11.94
C LEU A 98 -8.24 -15.46 12.94
N PHE A 99 -7.85 -15.39 14.20
CA PHE A 99 -8.65 -14.78 15.26
C PHE A 99 -8.65 -13.26 15.15
N SER A 100 -7.53 -12.64 14.79
CA SER A 100 -7.50 -11.20 14.50
C SER A 100 -8.36 -10.85 13.28
N ALA A 101 -8.41 -11.70 12.24
CA ALA A 101 -9.33 -11.50 11.12
C ALA A 101 -10.80 -11.65 11.58
N ALA A 102 -11.13 -12.74 12.28
CA ALA A 102 -12.49 -13.09 12.65
C ALA A 102 -13.12 -12.12 13.65
N VAL A 103 -12.34 -11.60 14.61
CA VAL A 103 -12.82 -10.62 15.59
C VAL A 103 -13.24 -9.31 14.91
N LEU A 104 -12.61 -8.98 13.79
CA LEU A 104 -12.87 -7.79 12.97
C LEU A 104 -13.91 -8.01 11.85
N ASP A 105 -14.50 -9.21 11.75
CA ASP A 105 -15.48 -9.58 10.72
C ASP A 105 -14.91 -9.61 9.28
N TYR A 106 -13.60 -9.88 9.13
CA TYR A 106 -13.06 -10.19 7.81
C TYR A 106 -13.74 -11.42 7.19
N PRO A 107 -13.72 -11.55 5.85
CA PRO A 107 -14.23 -12.74 5.18
C PRO A 107 -13.68 -14.02 5.78
N THR A 108 -14.51 -15.06 5.85
CA THR A 108 -14.04 -16.37 6.28
C THR A 108 -12.94 -16.84 5.33
N PRO A 109 -11.73 -17.17 5.84
CA PRO A 109 -10.58 -17.43 4.98
C PRO A 109 -10.74 -18.68 4.10
N ILE A 110 -10.22 -18.57 2.88
CA ILE A 110 -9.90 -19.70 2.02
C ILE A 110 -8.42 -20.01 2.23
N VAL A 111 -8.13 -21.20 2.72
CA VAL A 111 -6.76 -21.64 3.00
C VAL A 111 -6.25 -22.46 1.82
N ILE A 112 -5.11 -22.05 1.28
CA ILE A 112 -4.52 -22.66 0.08
C ILE A 112 -3.37 -23.58 0.48
N ASN A 113 -3.26 -24.72 -0.20
CA ASN A 113 -2.24 -25.75 0.01
C ASN A 113 -2.28 -26.41 1.40
N TRP A 114 -3.48 -26.64 1.94
CA TRP A 114 -3.62 -27.31 3.22
C TRP A 114 -3.10 -28.76 3.13
N ALA A 115 -2.08 -29.07 3.93
CA ALA A 115 -1.44 -30.38 3.97
C ALA A 115 -1.81 -31.20 5.23
N GLY A 116 -2.29 -30.53 6.28
CA GLY A 116 -2.59 -31.18 7.56
C GLY A 116 -1.34 -31.88 8.12
N ASN A 117 -1.37 -33.22 8.20
CA ASN A 117 -0.27 -34.04 8.69
C ASN A 117 0.56 -34.73 7.60
N ASP A 118 0.29 -34.47 6.31
CA ASP A 118 1.06 -35.07 5.22
C ASP A 118 2.42 -34.38 5.04
N GLU A 119 3.49 -35.04 5.48
CA GLU A 119 4.86 -34.53 5.42
C GLU A 119 5.37 -34.28 3.98
N LYS A 120 4.88 -35.03 2.97
CA LYS A 120 5.27 -34.78 1.57
C LYS A 120 4.57 -33.52 1.02
N ALA A 121 3.33 -33.31 1.40
CA ALA A 121 2.59 -32.09 1.09
C ALA A 121 3.16 -30.86 1.83
N LYS A 122 3.58 -31.02 3.09
CA LYS A 122 4.24 -29.96 3.88
C LYS A 122 5.57 -29.48 3.30
N ARG A 123 6.34 -30.38 2.67
CA ARG A 123 7.60 -30.03 1.99
C ARG A 123 7.39 -29.32 0.64
N GLY A 124 6.15 -29.22 0.16
CA GLY A 124 5.85 -28.64 -1.15
C GLY A 124 6.26 -29.53 -2.32
N ASP A 125 6.68 -30.78 -2.06
CA ASP A 125 7.19 -31.71 -3.08
C ASP A 125 6.13 -32.03 -4.15
N ILE A 126 4.85 -32.03 -3.76
CA ILE A 126 3.71 -32.23 -4.68
C ILE A 126 3.39 -31.00 -5.53
N TYR A 127 4.01 -29.85 -5.27
CA TYR A 127 3.77 -28.58 -5.94
C TYR A 127 5.06 -27.91 -6.46
N GLY A 128 6.17 -28.66 -6.56
CA GLY A 128 7.44 -28.14 -7.10
C GLY A 128 8.22 -27.23 -6.15
N GLY A 129 8.02 -27.36 -4.83
CA GLY A 129 8.64 -26.54 -3.78
C GLY A 129 7.66 -25.60 -3.09
N THR A 130 7.98 -25.14 -1.88
CA THR A 130 7.07 -24.31 -1.04
C THR A 130 6.69 -22.97 -1.66
N HIS A 131 7.59 -22.34 -2.41
CA HIS A 131 7.36 -21.03 -3.03
C HIS A 131 6.52 -21.13 -4.31
N THR A 132 6.83 -22.12 -5.17
CA THR A 132 6.02 -22.48 -6.33
C THR A 132 4.61 -22.90 -5.90
N ALA A 133 4.49 -23.63 -4.78
CA ALA A 133 3.20 -24.03 -4.22
C ALA A 133 2.33 -22.81 -3.88
N LYS A 134 2.88 -21.79 -3.22
CA LYS A 134 2.14 -20.58 -2.83
C LYS A 134 1.52 -19.90 -4.05
N VAL A 135 2.32 -19.63 -5.08
CA VAL A 135 1.84 -18.95 -6.30
C VAL A 135 0.86 -19.82 -7.09
N SER A 136 1.22 -21.08 -7.37
CA SER A 136 0.38 -21.98 -8.17
C SER A 136 -0.96 -22.30 -7.47
N GLY A 137 -0.97 -22.45 -6.15
CA GLY A 137 -2.19 -22.67 -5.38
C GLY A 137 -3.14 -21.49 -5.45
N ILE A 138 -2.62 -20.28 -5.24
CA ILE A 138 -3.42 -19.06 -5.36
C ILE A 138 -3.97 -18.93 -6.79
N LEU A 139 -3.13 -19.18 -7.80
CA LEU A 139 -3.53 -19.10 -9.20
C LEU A 139 -4.65 -20.09 -9.53
N ARG A 140 -4.57 -21.35 -9.07
CA ARG A 140 -5.65 -22.34 -9.25
C ARG A 140 -6.97 -21.87 -8.65
N TYR A 141 -6.94 -21.30 -7.45
CA TYR A 141 -8.14 -20.72 -6.85
C TYR A 141 -8.69 -19.58 -7.71
N LEU A 142 -7.85 -18.64 -8.13
CA LEU A 142 -8.26 -17.51 -8.96
C LEU A 142 -8.79 -17.94 -10.34
N ASP A 143 -8.22 -18.98 -10.95
CA ASP A 143 -8.69 -19.55 -12.22
C ASP A 143 -10.01 -20.31 -12.06
N SER A 144 -10.33 -20.80 -10.85
CA SER A 144 -11.63 -21.40 -10.54
C SER A 144 -12.76 -20.36 -10.44
N LEU A 145 -12.40 -19.08 -10.22
CA LEU A 145 -13.36 -17.97 -10.26
C LEU A 145 -13.70 -17.67 -11.72
N GLY A 146 -14.98 -17.65 -12.07
CA GLY A 146 -15.42 -17.27 -13.41
C GLY A 146 -15.25 -15.77 -13.68
N SER A 147 -15.57 -15.33 -14.90
CA SER A 147 -15.46 -13.91 -15.31
C SER A 147 -16.40 -12.98 -14.54
N GLU A 148 -17.47 -13.52 -13.95
CA GLU A 148 -18.37 -12.79 -13.04
C GLU A 148 -17.66 -12.26 -11.79
N SER A 149 -16.58 -12.94 -11.38
CA SER A 149 -15.77 -12.57 -10.21
C SER A 149 -14.61 -11.62 -10.55
N ASP A 150 -14.44 -11.22 -11.82
CA ASP A 150 -13.27 -10.44 -12.25
C ASP A 150 -13.10 -9.11 -11.48
N GLN A 151 -14.23 -8.51 -11.05
CA GLN A 151 -14.28 -7.25 -10.29
C GLN A 151 -14.43 -7.45 -8.77
N GLU A 152 -14.39 -8.69 -8.29
CA GLU A 152 -14.37 -9.00 -6.87
C GLU A 152 -12.98 -8.71 -6.30
N LEU A 153 -12.93 -8.35 -5.02
CA LEU A 153 -11.66 -8.02 -4.37
C LEU A 153 -11.07 -9.26 -3.74
N VAL A 154 -9.76 -9.40 -3.91
CA VAL A 154 -8.96 -10.46 -3.31
C VAL A 154 -7.95 -9.80 -2.38
N LEU A 155 -7.86 -10.32 -1.16
CA LEU A 155 -6.80 -10.06 -0.20
C LEU A 155 -6.06 -11.37 0.06
N ILE A 156 -4.77 -11.38 -0.26
CA ILE A 156 -3.85 -12.47 0.05
C ILE A 156 -2.93 -12.00 1.16
N VAL A 157 -2.82 -12.80 2.22
CA VAL A 157 -1.96 -12.53 3.37
C VAL A 157 -1.16 -13.76 3.78
N ASP A 158 0.03 -13.56 4.33
CA ASP A 158 0.78 -14.65 4.96
C ASP A 158 0.05 -15.20 6.19
N GLY A 159 0.08 -16.53 6.35
CA GLY A 159 -0.73 -17.20 7.37
C GLY A 159 -0.18 -17.15 8.78
N TYR A 160 1.13 -17.00 8.99
CA TYR A 160 1.76 -17.25 10.31
C TYR A 160 2.31 -16.01 11.01
N ASP A 161 2.30 -14.86 10.34
CA ASP A 161 3.00 -13.65 10.76
C ASP A 161 2.32 -12.40 10.22
N LEU A 162 0.99 -12.42 10.12
CA LEU A 162 0.19 -11.24 9.85
C LEU A 162 -0.95 -11.12 10.87
N TRP A 163 -1.14 -9.94 11.45
CA TRP A 163 -2.29 -9.65 12.31
C TRP A 163 -3.16 -8.53 11.74
N PHE A 164 -4.46 -8.68 11.93
CA PHE A 164 -5.45 -7.64 11.63
C PHE A 164 -5.71 -6.80 12.88
N GLN A 165 -5.77 -5.47 12.71
CA GLN A 165 -6.03 -4.54 13.80
C GLN A 165 -7.32 -3.75 13.61
N LEU A 166 -7.65 -3.38 12.36
CA LEU A 166 -8.78 -2.51 12.03
C LEU A 166 -9.81 -3.24 11.13
N PRO A 167 -11.09 -2.84 11.14
CA PRO A 167 -12.14 -3.53 10.38
C PRO A 167 -11.94 -3.48 8.85
N PRO A 168 -12.57 -4.42 8.10
CA PRO A 168 -12.52 -4.41 6.64
C PRO A 168 -12.95 -3.09 6.01
N SER A 169 -13.93 -2.38 6.57
CA SER A 169 -14.34 -1.06 6.05
C SER A 169 -13.18 -0.06 6.00
N VAL A 170 -12.35 -0.02 7.05
CA VAL A 170 -11.17 0.86 7.10
C VAL A 170 -10.14 0.43 6.06
N LEU A 171 -9.88 -0.88 5.95
CA LEU A 171 -8.96 -1.43 4.96
C LEU A 171 -9.39 -1.08 3.52
N LEU A 172 -10.67 -1.28 3.20
CA LEU A 172 -11.21 -1.05 1.86
C LEU A 172 -11.22 0.45 1.51
N ASP A 173 -11.58 1.33 2.45
CA ASP A 173 -11.54 2.78 2.27
C ASP A 173 -10.10 3.26 2.03
N ARG A 174 -9.13 2.73 2.78
CA ARG A 174 -7.70 3.01 2.59
C ARG A 174 -7.21 2.51 1.24
N TYR A 175 -7.58 1.30 0.84
CA TYR A 175 -7.27 0.74 -0.48
C TYR A 175 -7.79 1.64 -1.61
N GLN A 176 -9.06 2.04 -1.57
CA GLN A 176 -9.64 2.91 -2.61
C GLN A 176 -8.93 4.27 -2.69
N ARG A 177 -8.64 4.88 -1.53
CA ARG A 177 -7.89 6.15 -1.48
C ARG A 177 -6.47 5.99 -2.02
N ALA A 178 -5.76 4.94 -1.62
CA ALA A 178 -4.39 4.68 -2.06
C ALA A 178 -4.32 4.45 -3.58
N ILE A 179 -5.25 3.67 -4.15
CA ILE A 179 -5.36 3.48 -5.60
C ILE A 179 -5.65 4.80 -6.33
N ALA A 180 -6.58 5.63 -5.82
CA ALA A 180 -6.90 6.92 -6.43
C ALA A 180 -5.70 7.87 -6.43
N GLN A 181 -5.00 7.96 -5.30
CA GLN A 181 -3.81 8.81 -5.16
C GLN A 181 -2.65 8.32 -6.04
N ALA A 182 -2.42 7.01 -6.09
CA ALA A 182 -1.40 6.41 -6.95
C ALA A 182 -1.67 6.68 -8.43
N ASN A 183 -2.91 6.50 -8.88
CA ASN A 183 -3.29 6.81 -10.25
C ASN A 183 -3.16 8.30 -10.59
N ALA A 184 -3.45 9.20 -9.65
CA ALA A 184 -3.19 10.63 -9.83
C ALA A 184 -1.69 10.95 -9.93
N ARG A 185 -0.83 10.26 -9.16
CA ARG A 185 0.64 10.39 -9.27
C ARG A 185 1.15 9.83 -10.60
N LEU A 186 0.69 8.65 -11.02
CA LEU A 186 1.06 8.02 -12.28
C LEU A 186 0.71 8.92 -13.47
N ARG A 187 -0.50 9.47 -13.53
CA ARG A 187 -0.89 10.41 -14.59
C ARG A 187 -0.02 11.66 -14.62
N ARG A 188 0.31 12.24 -13.45
CA ARG A 188 1.23 13.39 -13.38
C ARG A 188 2.63 13.06 -13.87
N ARG A 189 3.16 11.88 -13.51
CA ARG A 189 4.51 11.44 -13.89
C ARG A 189 4.60 11.08 -15.37
N LEU A 190 3.64 10.33 -15.87
CA LEU A 190 3.68 9.70 -17.20
C LEU A 190 3.07 10.57 -18.30
N GLY A 191 2.22 11.54 -17.93
CA GLY A 191 1.49 12.39 -18.89
C GLY A 191 0.66 11.54 -19.85
N ASP A 192 0.69 11.91 -21.14
CA ASP A 192 0.02 11.20 -22.24
C ASP A 192 0.29 9.69 -22.28
N ALA A 193 1.44 9.22 -21.78
CA ALA A 193 1.76 7.80 -21.78
C ALA A 193 0.79 7.01 -20.89
N ALA A 194 0.28 7.61 -19.80
CA ALA A 194 -0.64 6.93 -18.90
C ALA A 194 -1.92 6.50 -19.65
N ASP A 195 -2.56 7.45 -20.33
CA ASP A 195 -3.83 7.18 -21.00
C ASP A 195 -3.64 6.37 -22.30
N LYS A 196 -2.55 6.63 -23.06
CA LYS A 196 -2.30 5.92 -24.33
C LYS A 196 -1.92 4.45 -24.15
N ALA A 197 -1.41 4.06 -22.98
CA ALA A 197 -0.99 2.70 -22.68
C ALA A 197 -1.83 2.04 -21.57
N ASP A 198 -2.95 2.63 -21.17
CA ASP A 198 -3.81 2.18 -20.05
C ASP A 198 -3.01 1.89 -18.77
N ILE A 199 -2.03 2.74 -18.44
CA ILE A 199 -1.21 2.56 -17.24
C ILE A 199 -1.98 3.06 -16.03
N ARG A 200 -2.23 2.14 -15.10
CA ARG A 200 -2.88 2.41 -13.82
C ARG A 200 -2.38 1.44 -12.77
N GLN A 201 -2.63 1.77 -11.51
CA GLN A 201 -2.50 0.87 -10.38
C GLN A 201 -3.89 0.40 -9.95
N THR A 202 -4.02 -0.90 -9.73
CA THR A 202 -5.22 -1.55 -9.19
C THR A 202 -4.86 -2.57 -8.11
N ILE A 203 -3.59 -2.97 -8.00
CA ILE A 203 -3.10 -3.87 -6.97
C ILE A 203 -2.20 -3.09 -6.01
N ILE A 204 -2.38 -3.34 -4.72
CA ILE A 204 -1.49 -2.88 -3.65
C ILE A 204 -0.76 -4.10 -3.07
N VAL A 205 0.54 -3.97 -2.96
CA VAL A 205 1.42 -4.94 -2.30
C VAL A 205 2.09 -4.26 -1.09
N ALA A 206 2.44 -5.01 -0.06
CA ALA A 206 3.20 -4.47 1.06
C ALA A 206 4.53 -3.83 0.58
N ALA A 207 4.87 -2.69 1.19
CA ALA A 207 6.20 -2.09 1.06
C ALA A 207 7.10 -2.58 2.21
N GLY A 208 8.36 -2.86 1.92
CA GLY A 208 9.40 -3.22 2.87
C GLY A 208 10.65 -2.35 2.69
N LYS A 209 11.56 -2.44 3.66
CA LYS A 209 12.81 -1.67 3.70
C LYS A 209 14.03 -2.44 3.21
N ILE A 210 13.84 -3.68 2.79
CA ILE A 210 14.92 -4.52 2.29
C ILE A 210 14.52 -5.05 0.92
N CYS A 211 15.34 -4.80 -0.09
CA CYS A 211 15.23 -5.58 -1.32
C CYS A 211 15.72 -6.99 -1.05
N TRP A 212 14.82 -7.97 -1.11
CA TRP A 212 15.15 -9.37 -0.86
C TRP A 212 14.38 -10.26 -1.84
N PRO A 213 14.96 -11.38 -2.32
CA PRO A 213 16.31 -11.86 -2.05
C PRO A 213 17.43 -11.21 -2.87
N GLN A 214 17.09 -10.35 -3.85
CA GLN A 214 18.08 -9.67 -4.68
C GLN A 214 18.89 -8.63 -3.89
N SER A 215 20.13 -8.36 -4.31
CA SER A 215 20.94 -7.27 -3.76
C SER A 215 20.28 -5.91 -4.04
N PRO A 216 20.35 -4.93 -3.11
CA PRO A 216 19.85 -3.57 -3.34
C PRO A 216 20.45 -2.90 -4.59
N ASP A 217 21.68 -3.27 -4.98
CA ASP A 217 22.36 -2.76 -6.18
C ASP A 217 21.91 -3.43 -7.49
N SER A 218 21.07 -4.47 -7.40
CA SER A 218 20.57 -5.15 -8.59
C SER A 218 19.65 -4.23 -9.42
N PRO A 219 19.62 -4.38 -10.76
CA PRO A 219 18.68 -3.64 -11.61
C PRO A 219 17.21 -3.83 -11.18
N THR A 220 16.85 -5.00 -10.66
CA THR A 220 15.49 -5.26 -10.15
C THR A 220 15.12 -4.39 -8.95
N CYS A 221 16.10 -3.94 -8.15
CA CYS A 221 15.86 -3.13 -6.96
C CYS A 221 16.02 -1.63 -7.24
N THR A 222 17.02 -1.25 -8.03
CA THR A 222 17.36 0.15 -8.32
C THR A 222 16.37 0.84 -9.26
N LEU A 223 15.72 0.08 -10.15
CA LEU A 223 14.71 0.60 -11.09
C LEU A 223 13.37 0.96 -10.44
N LEU A 224 13.11 0.50 -9.22
CA LEU A 224 11.86 0.79 -8.53
C LEU A 224 11.76 2.27 -8.18
N PRO A 225 10.56 2.89 -8.21
CA PRO A 225 10.39 4.28 -7.81
C PRO A 225 10.80 4.50 -6.36
N GLU A 226 11.21 5.74 -6.07
CA GLU A 226 11.50 6.17 -4.70
C GLU A 226 10.25 6.12 -3.83
N SER A 227 10.47 5.97 -2.51
CA SER A 227 9.39 5.98 -1.54
C SER A 227 8.59 7.27 -1.58
N GLU A 228 7.27 7.14 -1.41
CA GLU A 228 6.34 8.27 -1.38
C GLU A 228 6.24 8.93 0.00
N LEU A 229 6.80 8.31 1.04
CA LEU A 229 6.97 8.92 2.35
C LEU A 229 7.78 10.22 2.22
N ALA A 230 7.52 11.23 3.04
CA ALA A 230 8.30 12.46 2.99
C ALA A 230 9.79 12.17 3.33
N PRO A 231 10.78 12.83 2.70
CA PRO A 231 12.19 12.56 3.00
C PRO A 231 12.53 12.68 4.49
N ASP A 232 11.91 13.62 5.19
CA ASP A 232 12.03 13.88 6.64
C ASP A 232 11.13 13.00 7.53
N THR A 233 10.61 11.88 6.99
CA THR A 233 9.82 10.92 7.78
C THR A 233 10.64 10.27 8.88
N TYR A 234 11.95 10.08 8.71
CA TYR A 234 12.82 9.51 9.75
C TYR A 234 13.86 10.53 10.20
N ASP A 235 14.57 10.23 11.30
CA ASP A 235 15.41 11.19 12.01
C ASP A 235 16.60 11.66 11.18
N ASP A 236 17.16 10.78 10.33
CA ASP A 236 18.27 11.11 9.45
C ASP A 236 18.03 10.59 8.01
N PRO A 237 17.56 11.43 7.09
CA PRO A 237 17.30 11.01 5.70
C PRO A 237 18.56 10.61 4.92
N ASP A 238 19.75 10.98 5.41
CA ASP A 238 21.04 10.70 4.78
C ASP A 238 21.73 9.47 5.41
N ASP A 239 21.18 8.90 6.50
CA ASP A 239 21.64 7.65 7.10
C ASP A 239 21.15 6.44 6.27
N ASN A 240 22.06 5.49 6.03
CA ASN A 240 21.78 4.23 5.34
C ASN A 240 21.50 3.08 6.31
N GLU A 241 21.40 3.36 7.61
CA GLU A 241 20.90 2.39 8.56
C GLU A 241 19.43 2.05 8.27
N LEU A 242 19.07 0.77 8.44
CA LEU A 242 17.72 0.26 8.17
C LEU A 242 16.63 1.06 8.90
N LYS A 243 16.98 1.64 10.06
CA LYS A 243 16.10 2.51 10.83
C LYS A 243 15.67 3.74 10.01
N ASP A 244 16.52 4.38 9.23
CA ASP A 244 16.16 5.64 8.57
C ASP A 244 15.76 5.48 7.10
N ILE A 245 15.89 4.26 6.56
CA ILE A 245 15.46 3.95 5.19
C ILE A 245 13.92 3.97 5.10
N ARG A 246 13.40 4.72 4.12
CA ARG A 246 11.97 4.68 3.75
C ARG A 246 11.65 3.40 2.99
N ALA A 247 10.52 2.77 3.32
CA ALA A 247 10.07 1.57 2.63
C ALA A 247 9.97 1.84 1.13
N ARG A 248 10.60 0.98 0.33
CA ARG A 248 10.78 1.17 -1.12
C ARG A 248 10.50 -0.09 -1.92
N TRP A 249 10.85 -1.24 -1.36
CA TRP A 249 10.82 -2.51 -2.06
C TRP A 249 9.56 -3.30 -1.75
N LEU A 250 9.24 -4.26 -2.61
CA LEU A 250 8.05 -5.08 -2.47
C LEU A 250 8.25 -6.15 -1.40
N ASN A 251 7.21 -6.42 -0.61
CA ASN A 251 7.10 -7.58 0.26
C ASN A 251 5.87 -8.42 -0.13
N SER A 252 6.05 -9.73 -0.38
CA SER A 252 4.98 -10.60 -0.89
C SER A 252 4.02 -11.17 0.17
N GLY A 253 4.13 -10.70 1.43
CA GLY A 253 3.27 -11.15 2.53
C GLY A 253 1.87 -10.54 2.56
N PHE A 254 1.61 -9.53 1.73
CA PHE A 254 0.30 -8.91 1.56
C PHE A 254 0.10 -8.47 0.11
N ILE A 255 -0.99 -8.90 -0.53
CA ILE A 255 -1.38 -8.48 -1.88
C ILE A 255 -2.89 -8.26 -1.89
N MET A 256 -3.35 -7.12 -2.39
CA MET A 256 -4.77 -6.80 -2.48
C MET A 256 -5.12 -6.15 -3.82
N GLY A 257 -6.18 -6.62 -4.48
CA GLY A 257 -6.65 -6.04 -5.75
C GLY A 257 -7.82 -6.80 -6.37
N PRO A 258 -8.31 -6.39 -7.55
CA PRO A 258 -9.35 -7.11 -8.28
C PRO A 258 -8.88 -8.50 -8.72
N ALA A 259 -9.76 -9.50 -8.64
CA ALA A 259 -9.42 -10.89 -8.96
C ALA A 259 -8.78 -11.05 -10.34
N VAL A 260 -9.27 -10.32 -11.36
CA VAL A 260 -8.73 -10.40 -12.74
C VAL A 260 -7.28 -9.91 -12.84
N ASP A 261 -6.94 -8.85 -12.11
CA ASP A 261 -5.59 -8.27 -12.16
C ASP A 261 -4.63 -9.10 -11.31
N VAL A 262 -5.07 -9.56 -10.13
CA VAL A 262 -4.28 -10.47 -9.28
C VAL A 262 -4.02 -11.79 -10.01
N ARG A 263 -5.02 -12.35 -10.73
CA ARG A 263 -4.85 -13.55 -11.58
C ARG A 263 -3.78 -13.34 -12.65
N ARG A 264 -3.78 -12.19 -13.33
CA ARG A 264 -2.76 -11.83 -14.34
C ARG A 264 -1.36 -11.83 -13.74
N VAL A 265 -1.20 -11.20 -12.58
CA VAL A 265 0.08 -11.14 -11.85
C VAL A 265 0.54 -12.52 -11.39
N MET A 266 -0.35 -13.32 -10.80
CA MET A 266 -0.02 -14.67 -10.32
C MET A 266 0.39 -15.60 -11.46
N LYS A 267 -0.28 -15.50 -12.62
CA LYS A 267 0.10 -16.23 -13.83
C LYS A 267 1.49 -15.85 -14.31
N ARG A 268 1.85 -14.57 -14.28
CA ARG A 268 3.20 -14.13 -14.62
C ARG A 268 4.23 -14.60 -13.59
N ALA A 269 3.91 -14.55 -12.30
CA ALA A 269 4.79 -15.01 -11.23
C ALA A 269 5.09 -16.51 -11.38
N GLU A 270 4.09 -17.32 -11.70
CA GLU A 270 4.29 -18.76 -11.97
C GLU A 270 5.22 -18.96 -13.17
N GLN A 271 5.06 -18.22 -14.26
CA GLN A 271 5.96 -18.30 -15.41
C GLN A 271 7.42 -17.93 -15.07
N VAL A 272 7.62 -16.88 -14.28
CA VAL A 272 8.97 -16.47 -13.84
C VAL A 272 9.61 -17.56 -12.98
N ILE A 273 8.87 -18.11 -12.02
CA ILE A 273 9.34 -19.18 -11.14
C ILE A 273 9.67 -20.45 -11.92
N LEU A 274 8.83 -20.86 -12.87
CA LEU A 274 9.05 -22.07 -13.67
C LEU A 274 10.21 -21.92 -14.67
N ALA A 275 10.53 -20.70 -15.09
CA ALA A 275 11.63 -20.43 -16.01
C ALA A 275 13.00 -20.44 -15.31
N ASP A 276 13.06 -20.16 -14.01
CA ASP A 276 14.30 -20.15 -13.24
C ASP A 276 14.36 -21.34 -12.26
N GLN A 277 15.25 -22.29 -12.56
CA GLN A 277 15.49 -23.48 -11.72
C GLN A 277 16.00 -23.12 -10.31
N TRP A 278 16.44 -21.88 -10.10
CA TRP A 278 16.89 -21.34 -8.83
C TRP A 278 15.88 -20.38 -8.18
N ALA A 279 14.65 -20.29 -8.69
CA ALA A 279 13.60 -19.50 -8.05
C ALA A 279 13.22 -20.12 -6.69
N PHE A 280 13.86 -19.66 -5.62
CA PHE A 280 13.60 -20.11 -4.25
C PHE A 280 12.69 -19.15 -3.47
N SER A 281 12.09 -18.15 -4.11
CA SER A 281 11.30 -17.12 -3.44
C SER A 281 10.22 -16.53 -4.35
N ASP A 282 8.98 -16.50 -3.87
CA ASP A 282 7.87 -15.78 -4.51
C ASP A 282 8.15 -14.27 -4.57
N GLN A 283 8.79 -13.70 -3.55
CA GLN A 283 9.17 -12.29 -3.54
C GLN A 283 10.16 -11.93 -4.66
N MET A 284 11.06 -12.85 -5.02
CA MET A 284 11.97 -12.65 -6.16
C MET A 284 11.20 -12.42 -7.46
N ALA A 285 10.21 -13.29 -7.73
CA ALA A 285 9.40 -13.21 -8.94
C ALA A 285 8.59 -11.91 -8.98
N PHE A 286 7.97 -11.52 -7.86
CA PHE A 286 7.24 -10.25 -7.79
C PHE A 286 8.15 -9.02 -7.95
N ASN A 287 9.36 -9.04 -7.39
CA ASN A 287 10.36 -7.97 -7.61
C ASN A 287 10.71 -7.84 -9.10
N GLU A 288 10.96 -8.96 -9.78
CA GLU A 288 11.26 -8.95 -11.21
C GLU A 288 10.09 -8.39 -12.02
N ILE A 289 8.86 -8.86 -11.77
CA ILE A 289 7.65 -8.37 -12.46
C ILE A 289 7.47 -6.87 -12.25
N PHE A 290 7.67 -6.39 -11.01
CA PHE A 290 7.51 -4.98 -10.71
C PHE A 290 8.61 -4.13 -11.37
N ALA A 291 9.84 -4.61 -11.43
CA ALA A 291 10.93 -3.97 -12.17
C ALA A 291 10.64 -3.92 -13.68
N GLN A 292 10.14 -5.01 -14.28
CA GLN A 292 9.74 -5.05 -15.69
C GLN A 292 8.66 -4.01 -15.99
N GLN A 293 7.64 -3.91 -15.13
CA GLN A 293 6.58 -2.92 -15.23
C GLN A 293 7.12 -1.49 -15.18
N GLU A 294 7.90 -1.17 -14.15
CA GLU A 294 8.44 0.17 -13.94
C GLU A 294 9.46 0.57 -15.02
N TYR A 295 10.19 -0.41 -15.57
CA TYR A 295 11.05 -0.24 -16.74
C TYR A 295 10.23 0.14 -17.98
N GLN A 296 9.17 -0.63 -18.29
CA GLN A 296 8.30 -0.35 -19.43
C GLN A 296 7.58 1.00 -19.30
N ARG A 297 7.07 1.33 -18.11
CA ARG A 297 6.42 2.63 -17.84
C ARG A 297 7.34 3.80 -18.16
N GLU A 298 8.62 3.70 -17.80
CA GLU A 298 9.60 4.76 -18.04
C GLU A 298 9.99 4.88 -19.52
N LEU A 299 10.14 3.76 -20.24
CA LEU A 299 10.32 3.79 -21.70
C LEU A 299 9.14 4.44 -22.43
N LEU A 300 7.91 4.12 -22.02
CA LEU A 300 6.69 4.72 -22.58
C LEU A 300 6.61 6.21 -22.28
N ARG A 301 6.94 6.64 -21.05
CA ARG A 301 7.04 8.05 -20.68
C ARG A 301 7.98 8.80 -21.62
N MET A 302 9.21 8.30 -21.79
CA MET A 302 10.22 8.92 -22.66
C MET A 302 9.77 9.00 -24.12
N LYS A 303 9.13 7.95 -24.63
CA LYS A 303 8.57 7.90 -26.00
C LYS A 303 7.53 9.00 -26.23
N HIS A 304 6.65 9.21 -25.24
CA HIS A 304 5.52 10.13 -25.33
C HIS A 304 5.80 11.55 -24.84
N LEU A 305 7.04 11.90 -24.48
CA LEU A 305 7.42 13.29 -24.18
C LEU A 305 7.10 14.23 -25.35
N SER A 306 6.54 15.39 -25.04
CA SER A 306 6.33 16.49 -25.99
C SER A 306 7.65 17.03 -26.54
N SER A 307 7.60 17.75 -27.68
CA SER A 307 8.79 18.37 -28.28
C SER A 307 9.51 19.32 -27.33
N VAL A 308 8.77 20.05 -26.48
CA VAL A 308 9.33 20.94 -25.46
C VAL A 308 10.04 20.13 -24.38
N GLN A 309 9.41 19.09 -23.85
CA GLN A 309 10.02 18.21 -22.84
C GLN A 309 11.28 17.51 -23.38
N LYS A 310 11.27 17.08 -24.64
CA LYS A 310 12.46 16.51 -25.31
C LYS A 310 13.59 17.53 -25.45
N LEU A 311 13.27 18.80 -25.73
CA LEU A 311 14.26 19.88 -25.75
C LEU A 311 14.83 20.11 -24.35
N VAL A 312 13.99 20.23 -23.33
CA VAL A 312 14.42 20.39 -21.93
C VAL A 312 15.31 19.22 -21.50
N GLY A 313 14.93 17.98 -21.81
CA GLY A 313 15.76 16.79 -21.52
C GLY A 313 17.15 16.85 -22.15
N ARG A 314 17.26 17.33 -23.41
CA ARG A 314 18.58 17.52 -24.07
C ARG A 314 19.42 18.61 -23.40
N VAL A 315 18.78 19.70 -22.97
CA VAL A 315 19.45 20.79 -22.24
C VAL A 315 19.95 20.28 -20.89
N ASN A 316 19.09 19.60 -20.13
CA ASN A 316 19.45 19.00 -18.85
C ASN A 316 20.62 18.03 -18.99
N LYS A 317 20.61 17.18 -20.04
CA LYS A 317 21.72 16.30 -20.39
C LYS A 317 23.03 17.02 -20.62
N TYR A 318 23.00 18.12 -21.37
CA TYR A 318 24.20 18.94 -21.59
C TYR A 318 24.79 19.50 -20.29
N PHE A 319 23.95 19.83 -19.31
CA PHE A 319 24.36 20.37 -18.01
C PHE A 319 24.54 19.30 -16.90
N GLY A 320 24.41 18.01 -17.21
CA GLY A 320 24.49 16.94 -16.21
C GLY A 320 23.33 16.92 -15.20
N LEU A 321 22.20 17.56 -15.53
CA LEU A 321 20.97 17.62 -14.72
C LEU A 321 19.93 16.58 -15.20
N GLU A 322 20.41 15.44 -15.71
CA GLU A 322 19.55 14.36 -16.19
C GLU A 322 18.73 13.77 -15.05
N ASP A 323 17.51 13.38 -15.35
CA ASP A 323 16.71 12.57 -14.44
C ASP A 323 17.42 11.22 -14.22
N GLN A 324 17.82 10.95 -12.97
CA GLN A 324 18.63 9.77 -12.62
C GLN A 324 17.96 8.46 -13.03
N ARG A 325 16.63 8.39 -12.91
CA ARG A 325 15.85 7.23 -13.31
C ARG A 325 15.90 7.01 -14.82
N SER A 326 15.70 8.06 -15.62
CA SER A 326 15.81 8.01 -17.08
C SER A 326 17.20 7.53 -17.52
N LYS A 327 18.25 7.99 -16.84
CA LYS A 327 19.62 7.56 -17.08
C LYS A 327 19.80 6.06 -16.76
N LEU A 328 19.38 5.62 -15.57
CA LEU A 328 19.47 4.23 -15.15
C LEU A 328 18.75 3.28 -16.12
N ILE A 329 17.58 3.67 -16.60
CA ILE A 329 16.80 2.89 -17.59
C ILE A 329 17.54 2.76 -18.92
N ALA A 330 18.16 3.84 -19.39
CA ALA A 330 18.91 3.85 -20.64
C ALA A 330 20.19 2.98 -20.56
N GLU A 331 20.78 2.87 -19.37
CA GLU A 331 21.99 2.08 -19.11
C GLU A 331 21.68 0.61 -18.76
N THR A 332 20.46 0.31 -18.33
CA THR A 332 20.06 -1.04 -17.93
C THR A 332 19.88 -1.95 -19.13
N ASN A 333 20.56 -3.09 -19.12
CA ASN A 333 20.30 -4.18 -20.05
C ASN A 333 18.96 -4.87 -19.69
N ALA A 334 18.01 -4.90 -20.62
CA ALA A 334 16.68 -5.48 -20.42
C ALA A 334 16.72 -6.96 -19.98
N THR A 335 17.71 -7.73 -20.42
CA THR A 335 17.84 -9.14 -19.99
C THR A 335 18.23 -9.26 -18.51
N ALA A 336 18.83 -8.23 -17.90
CA ALA A 336 19.18 -8.21 -16.48
C ALA A 336 17.96 -8.11 -15.55
N ILE A 337 16.78 -7.82 -16.11
CA ILE A 337 15.49 -7.79 -15.40
C ILE A 337 14.49 -8.78 -16.00
N GLY A 338 14.96 -9.82 -16.69
CA GLY A 338 14.12 -10.88 -17.22
C GLY A 338 13.25 -10.51 -18.44
N ILE A 339 13.56 -9.39 -19.11
CA ILE A 339 12.92 -9.03 -20.39
C ILE A 339 13.71 -9.68 -21.53
N ASP A 340 13.05 -10.53 -22.31
CA ASP A 340 13.59 -11.06 -23.56
C ASP A 340 13.32 -10.08 -24.71
N PRO A 341 14.35 -9.44 -25.30
CA PRO A 341 14.19 -8.51 -26.41
C PRO A 341 13.60 -9.15 -27.68
N ALA A 342 13.66 -10.48 -27.81
CA ALA A 342 13.05 -11.20 -28.94
C ALA A 342 11.52 -11.23 -28.84
N VAL A 343 10.94 -11.04 -27.65
CA VAL A 343 9.49 -11.07 -27.41
C VAL A 343 8.91 -9.66 -27.57
N THR A 344 8.38 -9.36 -28.75
CA THR A 344 7.91 -8.01 -29.11
C THR A 344 6.47 -7.68 -28.72
N ASN A 345 5.65 -8.69 -28.39
CA ASN A 345 4.23 -8.53 -28.07
C ASN A 345 3.92 -8.65 -26.56
N GLN A 346 4.92 -8.77 -25.70
CA GLN A 346 4.70 -8.87 -24.26
C GLN A 346 4.40 -7.48 -23.67
N THR A 347 3.26 -7.34 -23.01
CA THR A 347 2.98 -6.21 -22.13
C THR A 347 3.50 -6.52 -20.73
N TYR A 348 4.09 -5.52 -20.08
CA TYR A 348 4.61 -5.61 -18.72
C TYR A 348 3.82 -4.73 -17.75
N GLU A 349 2.64 -4.26 -18.15
CA GLU A 349 1.73 -3.53 -17.28
C GLU A 349 0.84 -4.51 -16.51
N TYR A 350 1.09 -4.63 -15.20
CA TYR A 350 0.42 -5.56 -14.30
C TYR A 350 -0.39 -4.85 -13.20
N HIS A 351 -0.49 -3.52 -13.28
CA HIS A 351 -1.20 -2.68 -12.34
C HIS A 351 -0.69 -2.74 -10.88
N LEU A 352 0.56 -3.16 -10.69
CA LEU A 352 1.19 -3.25 -9.37
C LEU A 352 1.59 -1.87 -8.83
N GLY A 353 1.47 -1.71 -7.52
CA GLY A 353 2.15 -0.69 -6.73
C GLY A 353 2.16 -1.03 -5.26
N LEU A 354 2.82 -0.20 -4.45
CA LEU A 354 3.12 -0.50 -3.05
C LEU A 354 2.34 0.40 -2.07
N ASP A 355 2.06 -0.11 -0.87
CA ASP A 355 1.62 0.69 0.27
C ASP A 355 2.82 1.36 0.97
N TYR A 356 3.34 2.43 0.36
CA TYR A 356 4.47 3.18 0.93
C TYR A 356 4.17 3.79 2.30
N THR A 357 2.90 4.13 2.56
CA THR A 357 2.48 4.80 3.80
C THR A 357 2.31 3.85 4.98
N GLY A 358 2.21 2.54 4.72
CA GLY A 358 1.95 1.53 5.75
C GLY A 358 0.56 1.59 6.38
N GLY A 359 -0.37 2.35 5.81
CA GLY A 359 -1.72 2.53 6.36
C GLY A 359 -2.63 1.33 6.14
N ILE A 360 -2.41 0.56 5.08
CA ILE A 360 -3.13 -0.68 4.80
C ILE A 360 -2.40 -1.81 5.53
N THR A 361 -1.11 -1.97 5.27
CA THR A 361 -0.27 -2.97 5.92
C THR A 361 1.09 -2.40 6.26
N HIS A 362 1.52 -2.58 7.51
CA HIS A 362 2.86 -2.18 7.94
C HIS A 362 3.79 -3.40 8.03
N THR A 363 4.85 -3.41 7.24
CA THR A 363 5.87 -4.47 7.25
C THR A 363 6.92 -4.20 8.31
N LEU A 364 7.11 -5.15 9.21
CA LEU A 364 8.11 -5.09 10.27
C LEU A 364 9.35 -5.90 9.90
N ASP A 365 10.40 -5.16 9.53
CA ASP A 365 11.74 -5.66 9.23
C ASP A 365 12.73 -5.33 10.37
N GLY A 366 12.36 -5.63 11.62
CA GLY A 366 13.22 -5.44 12.81
C GLY A 366 12.96 -4.18 13.60
N GLU A 367 11.93 -3.41 13.24
CA GLU A 367 11.67 -2.08 13.78
C GLU A 367 10.48 -2.01 14.75
N TYR A 368 10.18 -3.10 15.45
CA TYR A 368 9.07 -3.15 16.41
C TYR A 368 9.16 -2.04 17.48
N TYR A 369 10.38 -1.54 17.77
CA TYR A 369 10.62 -0.44 18.70
C TYR A 369 10.13 0.93 18.20
N LYS A 370 9.68 1.04 16.94
CA LYS A 370 9.05 2.25 16.39
C LYS A 370 7.53 2.27 16.55
N LEU A 371 6.96 1.13 16.89
CA LEU A 371 5.54 1.03 17.15
C LEU A 371 5.24 1.23 18.64
N ARG A 372 4.11 1.87 18.95
CA ARG A 372 3.60 2.00 20.33
C ARG A 372 2.12 1.64 20.37
N TRP A 373 1.71 0.96 21.45
CA TRP A 373 0.29 0.80 21.76
C TRP A 373 -0.22 2.10 22.37
N LEU A 374 -1.06 2.81 21.62
CA LEU A 374 -1.61 4.09 22.03
C LEU A 374 -3.10 3.95 22.32
N THR A 375 -3.54 4.51 23.44
CA THR A 375 -4.95 4.80 23.69
C THR A 375 -5.14 6.28 23.46
N PHE A 376 -5.73 6.66 22.33
CA PHE A 376 -5.77 8.06 21.88
C PHE A 376 -6.48 8.99 22.88
N SER A 377 -7.51 8.51 23.60
CA SER A 377 -8.17 9.30 24.65
C SER A 377 -7.25 9.67 25.82
N LYS A 378 -6.19 8.89 26.08
CA LYS A 378 -5.19 9.24 27.10
C LYS A 378 -4.23 10.33 26.64
N LEU A 379 -4.10 10.53 25.33
CA LEU A 379 -3.20 11.53 24.74
C LEU A 379 -3.80 12.94 24.79
N GLU A 380 -5.06 13.08 25.25
CA GLU A 380 -5.66 14.35 25.65
C GLU A 380 -4.90 15.00 26.82
N ASP A 381 -4.21 14.20 27.65
CA ASP A 381 -3.27 14.72 28.64
C ASP A 381 -1.94 15.09 27.95
N PRO A 382 -1.55 16.37 27.93
CA PRO A 382 -0.28 16.80 27.34
C PRO A 382 0.94 16.13 27.96
N ALA A 383 0.86 15.71 29.22
CA ALA A 383 1.95 14.99 29.89
C ALA A 383 2.11 13.56 29.34
N GLU A 384 1.04 12.90 28.92
CA GLU A 384 1.12 11.59 28.27
C GLU A 384 1.62 11.72 26.83
N LEU A 385 1.12 12.72 26.07
CA LEU A 385 1.63 12.98 24.73
C LEU A 385 3.14 13.26 24.76
N ALA A 386 3.61 14.12 25.67
CA ALA A 386 5.01 14.53 25.74
C ALA A 386 6.00 13.37 26.00
N LYS A 387 5.52 12.19 26.43
CA LYS A 387 6.34 10.98 26.60
C LYS A 387 6.55 10.19 25.31
N LEU A 388 5.77 10.47 24.27
CA LEU A 388 5.86 9.76 23.00
C LEU A 388 7.10 10.19 22.22
N PRO A 389 7.70 9.29 21.42
CA PRO A 389 8.61 9.71 20.37
C PRO A 389 7.82 10.50 19.32
N HIS A 390 8.37 11.62 18.85
CA HIS A 390 7.73 12.52 17.86
C HIS A 390 6.30 12.97 18.22
N PRO A 391 6.09 13.55 19.41
CA PRO A 391 4.76 13.97 19.85
C PRO A 391 4.12 15.01 18.92
N GLU A 392 4.92 15.77 18.17
CA GLU A 392 4.46 16.74 17.18
C GLU A 392 3.75 16.11 15.98
N ARG A 393 3.96 14.81 15.73
CA ARG A 393 3.36 14.07 14.61
C ARG A 393 2.05 13.40 14.99
N VAL A 394 1.85 13.16 16.28
CA VAL A 394 0.61 12.62 16.84
C VAL A 394 -0.25 13.80 17.28
N ASP A 395 -1.24 14.16 16.46
CA ASP A 395 -2.23 15.16 16.88
C ASP A 395 -3.06 14.61 18.04
N GLN A 396 -3.07 15.31 19.18
CA GLN A 396 -3.82 14.94 20.40
C GLN A 396 -5.32 14.77 20.15
N HIS A 397 -5.83 15.34 19.05
CA HIS A 397 -7.27 15.43 18.79
C HIS A 397 -7.75 14.56 17.63
N PHE A 398 -6.89 13.74 17.00
CA PHE A 398 -7.28 13.13 15.74
C PHE A 398 -6.79 11.69 15.49
N LEU A 399 -7.53 10.72 16.04
CA LEU A 399 -7.63 9.39 15.43
C LEU A 399 -8.20 9.54 14.01
N GLU A 400 -7.68 8.81 13.03
CA GLU A 400 -8.11 8.96 11.64
C GLU A 400 -9.63 8.75 11.48
N LYS A 401 -10.28 9.60 10.66
CA LYS A 401 -11.76 9.60 10.49
C LYS A 401 -12.32 8.26 10.06
N ASP A 402 -11.57 7.52 9.24
CA ASP A 402 -11.97 6.21 8.78
C ASP A 402 -12.04 5.20 9.94
N ILE A 403 -11.12 5.29 10.90
CA ILE A 403 -11.17 4.48 12.12
C ILE A 403 -12.33 4.95 13.02
N ALA A 404 -12.36 6.24 13.37
CA ALA A 404 -13.36 6.79 14.28
C ALA A 404 -14.81 6.64 13.76
N GLY A 405 -15.00 6.69 12.44
CA GLY A 405 -16.30 6.53 11.78
C GLY A 405 -16.68 5.08 11.46
N SER A 406 -15.82 4.10 11.72
CA SER A 406 -16.12 2.68 11.50
C SER A 406 -16.97 2.09 12.63
N ALA A 407 -17.44 0.84 12.45
CA ALA A 407 -18.16 0.13 13.50
C ALA A 407 -17.32 0.03 14.79
N LEU A 408 -17.96 0.23 15.95
CA LEU A 408 -17.27 0.21 17.23
C LEU A 408 -16.57 -1.15 17.48
N PRO A 409 -15.39 -1.16 18.13
CA PRO A 409 -14.54 -2.34 18.30
C PRO A 409 -15.28 -3.54 18.89
N PHE A 410 -16.24 -3.32 19.79
CA PHE A 410 -16.99 -4.38 20.48
C PHE A 410 -18.49 -4.41 20.17
N SER A 411 -18.94 -3.69 19.14
CA SER A 411 -20.36 -3.54 18.78
C SER A 411 -21.14 -4.87 18.68
N VAL A 412 -20.51 -5.93 18.17
CA VAL A 412 -21.15 -7.25 18.00
C VAL A 412 -21.54 -7.93 19.32
N ILE A 413 -20.92 -7.55 20.44
CA ILE A 413 -21.25 -8.12 21.76
C ILE A 413 -22.63 -7.63 22.21
N GLY A 414 -23.02 -6.42 21.79
CA GLY A 414 -24.32 -5.80 22.03
C GLY A 414 -24.71 -5.77 23.51
N ASP A 415 -26.01 -5.93 23.77
CA ASP A 415 -26.63 -5.80 25.09
C ASP A 415 -26.13 -6.80 26.15
N ASN A 416 -25.39 -7.83 25.75
CA ASN A 416 -24.75 -8.77 26.69
C ASN A 416 -23.67 -8.08 27.55
N ASP A 417 -23.12 -6.95 27.10
CA ASP A 417 -22.13 -6.14 27.81
C ASP A 417 -22.08 -4.71 27.26
N THR A 418 -23.05 -3.89 27.70
CA THR A 418 -23.21 -2.54 27.17
C THR A 418 -21.98 -1.67 27.37
N ALA A 419 -21.28 -1.83 28.51
CA ALA A 419 -20.07 -1.08 28.84
C ALA A 419 -18.93 -1.39 27.86
N LEU A 420 -18.81 -2.63 27.42
CA LEU A 420 -17.83 -3.03 26.41
C LEU A 420 -18.28 -2.61 25.01
N SER A 421 -19.54 -2.87 24.64
CA SER A 421 -20.05 -2.60 23.29
C SER A 421 -20.10 -1.12 22.91
N SER A 422 -20.13 -0.22 23.90
CA SER A 422 -20.13 1.23 23.68
C SER A 422 -18.73 1.83 23.57
N GLN A 423 -17.66 1.05 23.76
CA GLN A 423 -16.30 1.57 23.68
C GLN A 423 -15.98 2.08 22.29
N GLN A 424 -15.33 3.23 22.23
CA GLN A 424 -14.89 3.88 21.01
C GLN A 424 -13.47 3.48 20.64
N TRP A 425 -13.10 3.68 19.37
CA TRP A 425 -11.75 3.35 18.89
C TRP A 425 -10.63 4.14 19.57
N ASN A 426 -10.91 5.35 20.05
CA ASN A 426 -9.93 6.14 20.81
C ASN A 426 -9.72 5.63 22.25
N GLU A 427 -10.60 4.78 22.76
CA GLU A 427 -10.55 4.24 24.13
C GLU A 427 -9.82 2.89 24.22
N VAL A 428 -9.53 2.27 23.08
CA VAL A 428 -8.81 0.99 22.99
C VAL A 428 -7.35 1.18 22.57
N PRO A 429 -6.43 0.27 22.95
CA PRO A 429 -5.04 0.36 22.50
C PRO A 429 -4.92 -0.01 21.01
N LEU A 430 -4.32 0.89 20.23
CA LEU A 430 -4.00 0.70 18.82
C LEU A 430 -2.49 0.79 18.62
N TRP A 431 -1.92 -0.20 17.93
CA TRP A 431 -0.52 -0.22 17.59
C TRP A 431 -0.28 0.79 16.47
N THR A 432 0.57 1.77 16.74
CA THR A 432 0.73 2.98 15.93
C THR A 432 2.20 3.17 15.58
N GLU A 433 2.49 3.48 14.31
CA GLU A 433 3.84 3.79 13.83
C GLU A 433 4.16 5.24 14.12
N MET A 434 5.14 5.46 15.00
CA MET A 434 5.32 6.77 15.64
C MET A 434 5.95 7.83 14.73
N TYR A 435 6.66 7.42 13.68
CA TYR A 435 7.32 8.36 12.77
C TYR A 435 6.33 8.94 11.74
N SER A 436 5.38 8.14 11.29
CA SER A 436 4.34 8.55 10.35
C SER A 436 3.01 8.88 11.03
N ALA A 437 2.89 8.59 12.33
CA ALA A 437 1.66 8.66 13.12
C ALA A 437 0.48 7.88 12.48
N VAL A 438 0.80 6.84 11.70
CA VAL A 438 -0.18 6.00 11.03
C VAL A 438 -0.58 4.85 11.95
N VAL A 439 -1.88 4.55 12.01
CA VAL A 439 -2.40 3.33 12.64
C VAL A 439 -2.70 2.29 11.55
N PRO A 440 -1.85 1.28 11.30
CA PRO A 440 -2.05 0.32 10.23
C PRO A 440 -3.31 -0.55 10.42
N ALA A 441 -3.96 -0.92 9.31
CA ALA A 441 -5.06 -1.89 9.34
C ALA A 441 -4.57 -3.32 9.58
N THR A 442 -3.40 -3.66 9.03
CA THR A 442 -2.71 -4.93 9.28
C THR A 442 -1.22 -4.73 9.56
N PHE A 443 -0.59 -5.71 10.21
CA PHE A 443 0.86 -5.77 10.43
C PHE A 443 1.41 -7.07 9.88
N HIS A 444 2.47 -6.99 9.09
CA HIS A 444 3.21 -8.15 8.61
C HIS A 444 4.56 -8.24 9.32
N MET A 445 4.75 -9.29 10.11
CA MET A 445 5.92 -9.51 10.96
C MET A 445 6.98 -10.35 10.27
N ASN A 446 7.66 -9.76 9.30
CA ASN A 446 8.65 -10.47 8.51
C ASN A 446 9.80 -11.00 9.39
N ARG A 447 10.53 -10.13 10.13
CA ARG A 447 11.63 -10.51 11.05
C ARG A 447 11.93 -9.44 12.13
N PRO A 448 12.51 -9.78 13.30
CA PRO A 448 12.47 -11.08 13.98
C PRO A 448 11.12 -11.28 14.69
N LYS A 449 10.63 -12.52 14.73
CA LYS A 449 9.25 -12.83 15.17
C LYS A 449 9.07 -12.82 16.69
N ALA A 450 10.08 -13.25 17.44
CA ALA A 450 9.96 -13.49 18.89
C ALA A 450 9.54 -12.25 19.72
N PRO A 451 10.09 -11.03 19.52
CA PRO A 451 9.66 -9.85 20.27
C PRO A 451 8.21 -9.45 19.99
N ILE A 452 7.67 -9.82 18.83
CA ILE A 452 6.31 -9.44 18.44
C ILE A 452 5.29 -10.43 19.00
N GLU A 453 5.67 -11.69 19.23
CA GLU A 453 4.74 -12.68 19.79
C GLU A 453 4.21 -12.30 21.17
N SER A 454 5.02 -11.62 21.99
CA SER A 454 4.60 -11.09 23.29
C SER A 454 3.58 -9.95 23.20
N GLU A 455 3.48 -9.30 22.04
CA GLU A 455 2.54 -8.19 21.82
C GLU A 455 1.11 -8.66 21.60
N TRP A 456 0.88 -9.96 21.34
CA TRP A 456 -0.47 -10.52 21.13
C TRP A 456 -1.42 -10.18 22.28
N SER A 457 -0.93 -10.30 23.51
CA SER A 457 -1.69 -10.02 24.74
C SER A 457 -2.09 -8.55 24.92
N ARG A 458 -1.48 -7.63 24.15
CA ARG A 458 -1.74 -6.19 24.19
C ARG A 458 -2.77 -5.74 23.14
N THR A 459 -3.13 -6.61 22.19
CA THR A 459 -4.19 -6.30 21.23
C THR A 459 -5.50 -5.98 21.96
N TRP A 460 -6.24 -4.99 21.46
CA TRP A 460 -7.43 -4.48 22.14
C TRP A 460 -8.49 -5.55 22.42
N PHE A 461 -8.58 -6.55 21.54
CA PHE A 461 -9.56 -7.63 21.68
C PHE A 461 -9.11 -8.76 22.60
N TYR A 462 -7.82 -8.90 22.91
CA TYR A 462 -7.29 -10.07 23.61
C TYR A 462 -8.02 -10.41 24.92
N PRO A 463 -8.28 -9.46 25.83
CA PRO A 463 -8.98 -9.73 27.10
C PRO A 463 -10.41 -10.26 26.92
N HIS A 464 -11.01 -10.05 25.75
CA HIS A 464 -12.39 -10.40 25.44
C HIS A 464 -12.51 -11.32 24.22
N LEU A 465 -11.39 -11.89 23.75
CA LEU A 465 -11.32 -12.52 22.43
C LEU A 465 -12.32 -13.67 22.31
N ARG A 466 -12.38 -14.59 23.29
CA ARG A 466 -13.33 -15.71 23.25
C ARG A 466 -14.77 -15.23 23.18
N LYS A 467 -15.14 -14.26 24.02
CA LYS A 467 -16.50 -13.67 24.06
C LYS A 467 -16.84 -13.04 22.71
N HIS A 468 -15.90 -12.30 22.14
CA HIS A 468 -16.07 -11.61 20.87
C HIS A 468 -16.22 -12.60 19.70
N LEU A 469 -15.36 -13.62 19.62
CA LEU A 469 -15.46 -14.66 18.58
C LEU A 469 -16.78 -15.44 18.66
N ARG A 470 -17.30 -15.72 19.87
CA ARG A 470 -18.62 -16.34 20.06
C ARG A 470 -19.73 -15.46 19.48
N ALA A 471 -19.69 -14.16 19.79
CA ALA A 471 -20.65 -13.20 19.26
C ALA A 471 -20.58 -13.12 17.73
N ARG A 472 -19.37 -13.12 17.13
CA ARG A 472 -19.19 -13.12 15.66
C ARG A 472 -19.79 -14.35 14.99
N ILE A 473 -19.61 -15.54 15.56
CA ILE A 473 -20.18 -16.79 15.02
C ILE A 473 -21.71 -16.77 15.05
N LEU A 474 -22.29 -16.27 16.14
CA LEU A 474 -23.74 -16.23 16.33
C LEU A 474 -24.42 -15.07 15.59
N ALA A 475 -23.66 -14.02 15.24
CA ALA A 475 -24.17 -12.88 14.52
C ALA A 475 -24.69 -13.27 13.12
N PRO A 476 -25.81 -12.66 12.67
CA PRO A 476 -26.35 -12.92 11.34
C PRO A 476 -25.34 -12.57 10.25
N ARG A 477 -25.58 -13.11 9.04
CA ARG A 477 -24.76 -12.77 7.88
C ARG A 477 -25.07 -11.34 7.44
N THR A 478 -24.05 -10.51 7.38
CA THR A 478 -24.09 -9.13 6.87
C THR A 478 -22.94 -8.91 5.87
N PRO A 479 -22.95 -7.84 5.08
CA PRO A 479 -21.75 -7.40 4.37
C PRO A 479 -20.62 -7.19 5.39
N VAL A 480 -19.41 -7.65 5.06
CA VAL A 480 -18.20 -7.40 5.87
C VAL A 480 -17.75 -5.94 5.80
N ALA A 481 -18.16 -5.24 4.74
CA ALA A 481 -17.97 -3.81 4.56
C ALA A 481 -18.97 -3.25 3.54
N VAL A 482 -19.23 -1.96 3.64
CA VAL A 482 -19.94 -1.18 2.61
C VAL A 482 -19.05 0.00 2.27
N THR A 483 -18.65 0.11 1.00
CA THR A 483 -17.88 1.26 0.52
C THR A 483 -18.73 2.11 -0.42
N THR A 484 -18.37 3.38 -0.59
CA THR A 484 -19.04 4.28 -1.52
C THR A 484 -18.02 4.80 -2.52
N ASP A 485 -18.28 4.59 -3.81
CA ASP A 485 -17.46 5.10 -4.91
C ASP A 485 -18.29 5.99 -5.85
N LEU A 486 -17.71 6.43 -6.97
CA LEU A 486 -18.38 7.26 -7.97
C LEU A 486 -19.58 6.55 -8.65
N HIS A 487 -19.69 5.23 -8.51
CA HIS A 487 -20.74 4.39 -9.07
C HIS A 487 -21.81 4.02 -8.03
N GLY A 488 -21.70 4.52 -6.80
CA GLY A 488 -22.68 4.33 -5.73
C GLY A 488 -22.13 3.48 -4.57
N GLN A 489 -23.05 2.87 -3.82
CA GLN A 489 -22.68 2.00 -2.71
C GLN A 489 -22.36 0.59 -3.19
N ARG A 490 -21.31 0.01 -2.64
CA ARG A 490 -20.92 -1.38 -2.89
C ARG A 490 -20.86 -2.15 -1.59
N GLN A 491 -21.58 -3.26 -1.54
CA GLN A 491 -21.55 -4.19 -0.42
C GLN A 491 -20.54 -5.30 -0.71
N TRP A 492 -19.67 -5.54 0.26
CA TRP A 492 -18.68 -6.61 0.20
C TRP A 492 -19.12 -7.75 1.10
N TRP A 493 -19.23 -8.94 0.53
CA TRP A 493 -19.68 -10.14 1.24
C TRP A 493 -18.54 -11.15 1.34
N SER A 494 -18.55 -11.95 2.40
CA SER A 494 -17.70 -13.14 2.40
C SER A 494 -18.27 -14.18 1.42
N PRO A 495 -17.43 -14.79 0.55
CA PRO A 495 -17.86 -15.86 -0.35
C PRO A 495 -18.21 -17.15 0.42
N VAL A 496 -17.61 -17.35 1.60
CA VAL A 496 -17.88 -18.49 2.48
C VAL A 496 -18.86 -18.06 3.57
N THR A 497 -19.99 -18.75 3.66
CA THR A 497 -21.09 -18.40 4.57
C THR A 497 -20.89 -18.90 6.00
N SER A 498 -20.17 -20.02 6.15
CA SER A 498 -19.83 -20.61 7.44
C SER A 498 -18.84 -19.75 8.20
N LYS A 499 -19.03 -19.60 9.52
CA LYS A 499 -18.11 -18.93 10.46
C LYS A 499 -17.48 -19.95 11.42
N GLY A 500 -16.40 -19.57 12.10
CA GLY A 500 -15.76 -20.41 13.13
C GLY A 500 -14.72 -21.39 12.61
N GLY A 501 -14.17 -21.13 11.42
CA GLY A 501 -13.26 -22.03 10.73
C GLY A 501 -12.72 -21.41 9.45
N VAL A 502 -12.27 -22.27 8.54
CA VAL A 502 -11.75 -21.91 7.22
C VAL A 502 -12.27 -22.88 6.16
N MET A 503 -12.32 -22.44 4.91
CA MET A 503 -12.45 -23.33 3.77
C MET A 503 -11.06 -23.72 3.28
N ALA A 504 -10.61 -24.95 3.56
CA ALA A 504 -9.29 -25.42 3.18
C ALA A 504 -9.34 -26.08 1.80
N GLU A 505 -8.63 -25.51 0.82
CA GLU A 505 -8.35 -26.17 -0.46
C GLU A 505 -7.38 -27.33 -0.23
N THR A 506 -7.85 -28.54 -0.51
CA THR A 506 -7.03 -29.75 -0.54
C THR A 506 -6.81 -30.18 -1.98
N ALA A 507 -5.89 -31.13 -2.22
CA ALA A 507 -5.61 -31.66 -3.56
C ALA A 507 -6.82 -32.32 -4.26
N THR A 508 -7.91 -32.60 -3.55
CA THR A 508 -9.11 -33.26 -4.12
C THR A 508 -10.35 -32.37 -4.08
N THR A 509 -10.72 -31.85 -2.91
CA THR A 509 -11.92 -31.01 -2.73
C THR A 509 -11.76 -30.01 -1.57
N PRO A 510 -12.33 -28.80 -1.67
CA PRO A 510 -12.39 -27.88 -0.54
C PRO A 510 -13.10 -28.52 0.65
N THR A 511 -12.50 -28.42 1.84
CA THR A 511 -13.02 -29.01 3.08
C THR A 511 -13.13 -27.94 4.16
N TRP A 512 -14.25 -27.94 4.88
CA TRP A 512 -14.42 -27.07 6.03
C TRP A 512 -13.60 -27.58 7.22
N LEU A 513 -12.79 -26.71 7.84
CA LEU A 513 -12.05 -26.99 9.06
C LEU A 513 -12.39 -25.99 10.16
N GLY A 514 -12.80 -26.49 11.33
CA GLY A 514 -13.10 -25.67 12.50
C GLY A 514 -11.84 -25.20 13.23
N TRP A 515 -11.92 -24.10 13.97
CA TRP A 515 -10.78 -23.60 14.76
C TRP A 515 -10.23 -24.61 15.77
N ASP A 516 -11.10 -25.48 16.30
CA ASP A 516 -10.73 -26.56 17.20
C ASP A 516 -9.82 -27.62 16.55
N GLN A 517 -9.86 -27.74 15.21
CA GLN A 517 -8.98 -28.59 14.41
C GLN A 517 -7.69 -27.88 13.99
N LEU A 518 -7.72 -26.55 13.89
CA LEU A 518 -6.62 -25.73 13.35
C LEU A 518 -5.64 -25.24 14.43
N CYS A 519 -6.11 -24.89 15.62
CA CYS A 519 -5.29 -24.18 16.61
C CYS A 519 -4.52 -25.07 17.59
N GLY A 520 -4.57 -26.39 17.38
CA GLY A 520 -3.86 -27.37 18.20
C GLY A 520 -4.75 -28.13 19.19
N ALA A 521 -4.28 -29.31 19.60
CA ALA A 521 -4.95 -30.16 20.57
C ALA A 521 -4.51 -29.91 22.02
N GLU A 522 -3.33 -29.29 22.21
CA GLU A 522 -2.70 -29.08 23.51
C GLU A 522 -3.18 -27.79 24.17
N ASN A 523 -3.38 -27.84 25.49
CA ASN A 523 -3.90 -26.72 26.26
C ASN A 523 -2.97 -25.49 26.24
N GLU A 524 -1.65 -25.69 26.16
CA GLU A 524 -0.65 -24.60 26.17
C GLU A 524 -0.88 -23.59 25.04
N GLY A 525 -1.20 -24.07 23.83
CA GLY A 525 -1.49 -23.19 22.69
C GLY A 525 -2.80 -22.39 22.86
N TRP A 526 -3.80 -22.96 23.53
CA TRP A 526 -5.05 -22.26 23.82
C TRP A 526 -4.90 -21.21 24.92
N ASP A 527 -4.05 -21.48 25.91
CA ASP A 527 -3.71 -20.53 26.96
C ASP A 527 -2.95 -19.32 26.40
N GLU A 528 -2.10 -19.50 25.37
CA GLU A 528 -1.47 -18.38 24.66
C GLU A 528 -2.47 -17.56 23.82
N LEU A 529 -3.46 -18.22 23.21
CA LEU A 529 -4.45 -17.55 22.36
C LEU A 529 -5.44 -16.71 23.16
N PHE A 530 -5.90 -17.20 24.32
CA PHE A 530 -6.97 -16.57 25.12
C PHE A 530 -6.56 -16.10 26.51
N SER A 531 -5.67 -16.84 27.19
CA SER A 531 -5.28 -16.65 28.60
C SER A 531 -6.43 -16.42 29.59
N ASP A 532 -7.59 -17.03 29.30
CA ASP A 532 -8.83 -16.85 30.07
C ASP A 532 -9.14 -18.04 31.00
N LYS A 533 -8.25 -19.03 31.05
CA LYS A 533 -8.38 -20.27 31.84
C LYS A 533 -9.62 -21.11 31.50
N GLN A 534 -10.25 -20.87 30.34
CA GLN A 534 -11.42 -21.65 29.87
C GLN A 534 -11.00 -22.83 28.98
N GLY A 535 -9.70 -23.00 28.73
CA GLY A 535 -9.16 -24.11 27.94
C GLY A 535 -9.45 -24.01 26.44
N LYS A 536 -9.57 -25.16 25.77
CA LYS A 536 -9.78 -25.25 24.33
C LYS A 536 -11.02 -24.47 23.84
N TRP A 537 -10.97 -23.96 22.61
CA TRP A 537 -12.15 -23.39 21.95
C TRP A 537 -13.26 -24.43 21.76
N VAL A 538 -14.49 -24.03 22.04
CA VAL A 538 -15.71 -24.83 21.78
C VAL A 538 -16.67 -23.97 20.97
N ASP A 539 -17.07 -24.47 19.80
CA ASP A 539 -18.04 -23.79 18.94
C ASP A 539 -19.37 -23.60 19.70
N PRO A 540 -19.86 -22.35 19.84
CA PRO A 540 -21.09 -22.10 20.60
C PRO A 540 -22.33 -22.78 20.00
N ARG A 541 -22.30 -23.16 18.72
CA ARG A 541 -23.41 -23.84 18.03
C ARG A 541 -23.43 -25.34 18.29
N ALA A 542 -22.31 -25.93 18.72
CA ALA A 542 -22.22 -27.35 19.04
C ALA A 542 -22.76 -27.68 20.44
N ALA A 543 -23.02 -26.65 21.26
CA ALA A 543 -23.55 -26.79 22.62
C ALA A 543 -25.09 -26.69 22.69
N VAL A 544 -25.77 -26.69 21.54
CA VAL A 544 -27.23 -26.55 21.39
C VAL A 544 -27.85 -27.82 20.84
#